data_AF-A0A843F4H4-F1
#
_entry.id   AF-A0A843F4H4-F1
#
_cell.length_a   1.000
_cell.length_b   1.000
_cell.length_c   1.000
_cell.angle_alpha   90.00
_cell.angle_beta   90.00
_cell.angle_gamma   90.00
#
_symmetry.space_group_name_H-M   'P 1'
#
loop_
_entity.id
_entity.type
_entity.pdbx_description
1 polymer ?
#
loop_
_entity_poly.entity_id
_entity_poly.type
_entity_poly.pdbx_seq_one_letter_code
_entity_poly.pdbx_strand_id
1 'polypeptide(L)'
;VFKNNKDALLVFTEADVVNQDLVGEDSLLKGASFKNEFLKSNQTKFNSLLNDNYVTGATMAIKKELKSELEKASRFNDCPHDYWLALIAAANNGLYCYEKPLIYYRQHSSNTIGINKRYSFKQVKKLFSSNRNKNRENRYAELRLPTLYELKKYVLLKNNKEYLRIINDKIKFWENRSDFFGGSFTKNIMVVFKSTINGEQKLNRNVNHPIFVDFVKACALSKKI
;
A
#
# COMPACT_ATOMS: atom_id res chain seq x y z
N VAL A 1 -17.46 4.23 16.85
CA VAL A 1 -15.98 4.19 17.06
C VAL A 1 -15.46 5.46 17.72
N PHE A 2 -15.61 6.65 17.12
CA PHE A 2 -15.03 7.91 17.64
C PHE A 2 -15.37 8.24 19.10
N LYS A 3 -16.63 8.06 19.54
CA LYS A 3 -17.02 8.32 20.94
C LYS A 3 -16.26 7.46 21.95
N ASN A 4 -15.92 6.23 21.56
CA ASN A 4 -15.30 5.23 22.45
C ASN A 4 -13.76 5.20 22.34
N ASN A 5 -13.19 5.89 21.35
CA ASN A 5 -11.76 5.87 21.06
C ASN A 5 -11.29 7.32 20.86
N LYS A 6 -10.77 7.93 21.93
CA LYS A 6 -10.37 9.35 21.92
C LYS A 6 -9.29 9.63 20.87
N ASP A 7 -8.39 8.66 20.67
CA ASP A 7 -7.27 8.74 19.74
C ASP A 7 -7.66 8.45 18.28
N ALA A 8 -8.90 8.01 18.01
CA ALA A 8 -9.33 7.74 16.65
C ALA A 8 -9.38 9.04 15.82
N LEU A 9 -8.58 9.08 14.77
CA LEU A 9 -8.53 10.17 13.79
C LEU A 9 -9.18 9.78 12.47
N LEU A 10 -9.09 8.50 12.10
CA LEU A 10 -9.68 7.96 10.88
C LEU A 10 -10.25 6.58 11.18
N VAL A 11 -11.50 6.38 10.76
CA VAL A 11 -12.19 5.10 10.81
C VAL A 11 -12.51 4.70 9.37
N PHE A 12 -12.16 3.47 9.00
CA PHE A 12 -12.62 2.87 7.75
C PHE A 12 -13.46 1.63 8.06
N THR A 13 -14.33 1.24 7.15
CA THR A 13 -15.26 0.13 7.36
C THR A 13 -15.17 -0.91 6.26
N GLU A 14 -15.79 -2.06 6.51
CA GLU A 14 -16.09 -3.02 5.45
C GLU A 14 -17.20 -2.47 4.52
N ALA A 15 -17.27 -3.02 3.31
CA ALA A 15 -18.39 -2.88 2.39
C ALA A 15 -18.63 -4.18 1.61
N ASP A 16 -19.89 -4.45 1.31
CA ASP A 16 -20.28 -5.54 0.42
C ASP A 16 -20.05 -5.10 -1.02
N VAL A 17 -19.19 -5.80 -1.74
CA VAL A 17 -18.96 -5.52 -3.16
C VAL A 17 -20.11 -6.09 -3.95
N VAL A 18 -20.76 -5.25 -4.74
CA VAL A 18 -21.91 -5.64 -5.55
C VAL A 18 -21.69 -5.28 -7.02
N ASN A 19 -22.33 -6.02 -7.91
CA ASN A 19 -22.37 -5.68 -9.32
C ASN A 19 -23.39 -4.56 -9.63
N GLN A 20 -23.57 -4.27 -10.92
CA GLN A 20 -24.53 -3.25 -11.39
C GLN A 20 -25.99 -3.55 -11.01
N ASP A 21 -26.31 -4.81 -10.72
CA ASP A 21 -27.65 -5.29 -10.36
C ASP A 21 -27.79 -5.45 -8.84
N LEU A 22 -26.85 -4.92 -8.05
CA LEU A 22 -26.76 -5.02 -6.59
C LEU A 22 -26.63 -6.46 -6.05
N VAL A 23 -26.22 -7.41 -6.90
CA VAL A 23 -25.91 -8.77 -6.47
C VAL A 23 -24.52 -8.78 -5.84
N GLY A 24 -24.41 -9.32 -4.62
CA GLY A 24 -23.15 -9.43 -3.88
C GLY A 24 -22.15 -10.37 -4.55
N GLU A 25 -20.91 -9.92 -4.67
CA GLU A 25 -19.81 -10.64 -5.33
C GLU A 25 -18.64 -10.93 -4.40
N ASP A 26 -18.26 -9.99 -3.53
CA ASP A 26 -17.11 -10.14 -2.62
C ASP A 26 -17.16 -9.14 -1.45
N SER A 27 -16.08 -9.09 -0.64
CA SER A 27 -15.85 -8.05 0.38
C SER A 27 -14.77 -7.05 -0.07
N LEU A 28 -14.98 -5.78 0.28
CA LEU A 28 -14.07 -4.70 -0.08
C LEU A 28 -12.71 -4.86 0.61
N LEU A 29 -12.71 -5.13 1.92
CA LEU A 29 -11.46 -5.31 2.67
C LEU A 29 -10.69 -6.53 2.17
N LYS A 30 -11.38 -7.63 1.87
CA LYS A 30 -10.77 -8.85 1.35
C LYS A 30 -10.06 -8.61 0.02
N GLY A 31 -10.71 -7.94 -0.94
CA GLY A 31 -10.05 -7.63 -2.20
C GLY A 31 -8.97 -6.56 -2.09
N ALA A 32 -9.06 -5.68 -1.09
CA ALA A 32 -7.97 -4.77 -0.74
C ALA A 32 -6.76 -5.48 -0.07
N SER A 33 -6.80 -6.80 0.08
CA SER A 33 -5.80 -7.65 0.76
C SER A 33 -5.67 -7.35 2.27
N PHE A 34 -6.72 -6.85 2.90
CA PHE A 34 -6.76 -6.63 4.34
C PHE A 34 -6.71 -7.95 5.11
N LYS A 35 -6.10 -7.93 6.30
CA LYS A 35 -6.05 -9.06 7.22
C LYS A 35 -6.26 -8.56 8.64
N ASN A 36 -7.06 -9.27 9.43
CA ASN A 36 -7.37 -8.87 10.81
C ASN A 36 -6.10 -8.76 11.68
N GLU A 37 -5.04 -9.50 11.34
CA GLU A 37 -3.73 -9.37 12.00
C GLU A 37 -3.12 -7.96 11.90
N PHE A 38 -3.51 -7.16 10.91
CA PHE A 38 -3.06 -5.78 10.76
C PHE A 38 -3.56 -4.88 11.88
N LEU A 39 -4.65 -5.24 12.57
CA LEU A 39 -5.22 -4.46 13.66
C LEU A 39 -4.60 -4.74 15.04
N LYS A 40 -3.68 -5.70 15.15
CA LYS A 40 -3.11 -6.17 16.43
C LYS A 40 -2.47 -5.06 17.27
N SER A 41 -1.84 -4.08 16.63
CA SER A 41 -1.24 -2.93 17.32
C SER A 41 -1.14 -1.74 16.37
N ASN A 42 -0.91 -0.54 16.90
CA ASN A 42 -0.72 0.64 16.05
C ASN A 42 0.55 0.52 15.19
N GLN A 43 1.60 -0.09 15.71
CA GLN A 43 2.81 -0.42 14.95
C GLN A 43 2.50 -1.34 13.76
N THR A 44 1.68 -2.39 13.98
CA THR A 44 1.29 -3.31 12.90
C THR A 44 0.39 -2.64 11.88
N LYS A 45 -0.55 -1.78 12.30
CA LYS A 45 -1.39 -0.97 11.40
C LYS A 45 -0.54 -0.07 10.51
N PHE A 46 0.39 0.68 11.13
CA PHE A 46 1.30 1.56 10.42
C PHE A 46 2.17 0.79 9.41
N ASN A 47 2.83 -0.28 9.85
CA ASN A 47 3.72 -1.09 9.00
C ASN A 47 2.96 -1.78 7.85
N SER A 48 1.78 -2.35 8.11
CA SER A 48 0.98 -3.02 7.09
C SER A 48 0.45 -2.05 6.04
N LEU A 49 0.06 -0.83 6.45
CA LEU A 49 -0.43 0.19 5.54
C LEU A 49 0.68 0.67 4.59
N LEU A 50 1.94 0.73 5.05
CA LEU A 50 3.10 1.01 4.18
C LEU A 50 3.39 -0.10 3.14
N ASN A 51 2.97 -1.34 3.42
CA ASN A 51 3.13 -2.46 2.49
C ASN A 51 2.12 -2.39 1.36
N ASP A 52 0.87 -2.07 1.67
CA ASP A 52 -0.20 -1.94 0.70
C ASP A 52 -1.37 -1.12 1.26
N ASN A 53 -1.97 -0.29 0.41
CA ASN A 53 -3.15 0.45 0.80
C ASN A 53 -4.38 -0.47 0.84
N TYR A 54 -4.95 -0.63 2.02
CA TYR A 54 -6.21 -1.33 2.25
C TYR A 54 -7.35 -0.41 2.72
N VAL A 55 -7.09 0.90 2.84
CA VAL A 55 -8.09 1.89 3.23
C VAL A 55 -8.62 2.58 1.98
N THR A 56 -9.93 2.64 1.84
CA THR A 56 -10.59 3.27 0.69
C THR A 56 -11.44 4.45 1.14
N GLY A 57 -11.45 5.51 0.35
CA GLY A 57 -12.20 6.73 0.67
C GLY A 57 -13.70 6.50 0.82
N ALA A 58 -14.27 5.52 0.10
CA ALA A 58 -15.71 5.25 0.11
C ALA A 58 -16.24 4.73 1.46
N THR A 59 -15.38 4.17 2.31
CA THR A 59 -15.75 3.63 3.63
C THR A 59 -15.15 4.42 4.78
N MET A 60 -14.55 5.58 4.48
CA MET A 60 -13.78 6.36 5.44
C MET A 60 -14.62 7.45 6.08
N ALA A 61 -14.47 7.57 7.40
CA ALA A 61 -14.86 8.74 8.18
C ALA A 61 -13.61 9.30 8.89
N ILE A 62 -13.49 10.63 8.93
CA ILE A 62 -12.35 11.32 9.56
C ILE A 62 -12.83 12.21 10.70
N LYS A 63 -11.98 12.37 11.72
CA LYS A 63 -12.17 13.35 12.79
C LYS A 63 -11.50 14.67 12.40
N LYS A 64 -12.06 15.80 12.83
CA LYS A 64 -11.57 17.14 12.44
C LYS A 64 -10.10 17.36 12.83
N GLU A 65 -9.63 16.74 13.90
CA GLU A 65 -8.28 16.83 14.43
C GLU A 65 -7.24 16.23 13.47
N LEU A 66 -7.65 15.36 12.54
CA LEU A 66 -6.76 14.89 11.48
C LEU A 66 -6.31 16.05 10.57
N LYS A 67 -7.13 17.10 10.41
CA LYS A 67 -6.81 18.27 9.59
C LYS A 67 -5.52 18.96 10.04
N SER A 68 -5.36 19.18 11.34
CA SER A 68 -4.14 19.84 11.88
C SER A 68 -2.88 18.98 11.69
N GLU A 69 -3.02 17.66 11.60
CA GLU A 69 -1.88 16.79 11.30
C GLU A 69 -1.56 16.79 9.80
N LEU A 70 -2.56 16.92 8.93
CA LEU A 70 -2.36 17.08 7.49
C LEU A 70 -1.70 18.40 7.12
N GLU A 71 -2.01 19.50 7.82
CA GLU A 71 -1.36 20.79 7.60
C GLU A 71 0.14 20.76 7.91
N LYS A 72 0.56 19.88 8.83
CA LYS A 72 1.97 19.64 9.16
C LYS A 72 2.67 18.71 8.16
N ALA A 73 1.91 17.97 7.35
CA ALA A 73 2.42 16.99 6.41
C ALA A 73 2.37 17.57 4.99
N SER A 74 3.50 17.59 4.27
CA SER A 74 3.48 17.99 2.87
C SER A 74 2.55 17.07 2.08
N ARG A 75 1.65 17.65 1.28
CA ARG A 75 0.82 16.86 0.36
C ARG A 75 1.71 16.26 -0.72
N PHE A 76 1.60 14.95 -0.92
CA PHE A 76 2.25 14.27 -2.04
C PHE A 76 1.22 13.98 -3.15
N ASN A 77 1.40 14.60 -4.33
CA ASN A 77 0.39 14.63 -5.39
C ASN A 77 0.16 13.29 -6.11
N ASP A 78 1.13 12.38 -6.09
CA ASP A 78 1.00 11.07 -6.77
C ASP A 78 0.50 9.94 -5.84
N CYS A 79 0.22 10.24 -4.57
CA CYS A 79 -0.41 9.30 -3.63
C CYS A 79 -1.93 9.54 -3.59
N PRO A 80 -2.75 8.47 -3.66
CA PRO A 80 -4.20 8.59 -3.43
C PRO A 80 -4.51 9.31 -2.12
N HIS A 81 -5.49 10.22 -2.14
CA HIS A 81 -5.80 11.06 -0.98
C HIS A 81 -6.25 10.28 0.24
N ASP A 82 -7.05 9.24 0.03
CA ASP A 82 -7.49 8.31 1.08
C ASP A 82 -6.32 7.55 1.69
N TYR A 83 -5.36 7.10 0.87
CA TYR A 83 -4.15 6.45 1.35
C TYR A 83 -3.29 7.39 2.19
N TRP A 84 -3.08 8.63 1.72
CA TRP A 84 -2.32 9.63 2.48
C TRP A 84 -2.98 9.95 3.83
N LEU A 85 -4.30 10.16 3.83
CA LEU A 85 -5.09 10.36 5.05
C LEU A 85 -4.92 9.19 6.03
N ALA A 86 -5.00 7.96 5.54
CA ALA A 86 -4.80 6.76 6.33
C ALA A 86 -3.38 6.66 6.92
N LEU A 87 -2.34 7.01 6.14
CA LEU A 87 -0.95 7.01 6.60
C LEU A 87 -0.72 8.04 7.72
N ILE A 88 -1.25 9.26 7.57
CA ILE A 88 -1.15 10.29 8.61
C ILE A 88 -1.92 9.88 9.86
N ALA A 89 -3.12 9.32 9.72
CA ALA A 89 -3.87 8.80 10.86
C ALA A 89 -3.12 7.66 11.57
N ALA A 90 -2.55 6.70 10.82
CA ALA A 90 -1.77 5.60 11.37
C ALA A 90 -0.49 6.08 12.08
N ALA A 91 0.20 7.08 11.51
CA ALA A 91 1.39 7.70 12.12
C ALA A 91 1.08 8.37 13.48
N ASN A 92 -0.18 8.68 13.74
CA ASN A 92 -0.69 9.23 15.00
C ASN A 92 -1.38 8.19 15.89
N ASN A 93 -1.22 6.89 15.64
CA ASN A 93 -1.94 5.83 16.36
C ASN A 93 -3.48 5.91 16.23
N GLY A 94 -3.99 6.70 15.27
CA GLY A 94 -5.40 7.06 15.16
C GLY A 94 -6.17 6.32 14.07
N LEU A 95 -5.62 5.24 13.51
CA LEU A 95 -6.28 4.42 12.50
C LEU A 95 -7.11 3.30 13.15
N TYR A 96 -8.40 3.24 12.81
CA TYR A 96 -9.34 2.24 13.31
C TYR A 96 -10.13 1.62 12.18
N CYS A 97 -10.43 0.32 12.31
CA CYS A 97 -11.33 -0.40 11.42
C CYS A 97 -12.64 -0.67 12.15
N TYR A 98 -13.77 -0.49 11.46
CA TYR A 98 -15.05 -1.03 11.87
C TYR A 98 -15.42 -2.16 10.91
N GLU A 99 -15.15 -3.40 11.32
CA GLU A 99 -15.26 -4.62 10.51
C GLU A 99 -16.73 -5.07 10.28
N LYS A 100 -17.63 -4.12 10.03
CA LYS A 100 -19.01 -4.38 9.59
C LYS A 100 -19.28 -3.69 8.27
N PRO A 101 -19.93 -4.37 7.30
CA PRO A 101 -20.32 -3.75 6.06
C PRO A 101 -21.36 -2.67 6.35
N LEU A 102 -21.09 -1.44 5.92
CA LEU A 102 -22.00 -0.29 6.09
C LEU A 102 -22.60 0.22 4.77
N ILE A 103 -22.03 -0.20 3.64
CA ILE A 103 -22.46 0.22 2.31
C ILE A 103 -22.35 -0.95 1.32
N TYR A 104 -23.14 -0.88 0.25
CA TYR A 104 -22.92 -1.65 -0.97
C TYR A 104 -21.98 -0.88 -1.90
N TYR A 105 -20.78 -1.41 -2.14
CA TYR A 105 -19.80 -0.83 -3.04
C TYR A 105 -19.97 -1.41 -4.44
N ARG A 106 -20.61 -0.63 -5.34
CA ARG A 106 -20.85 -1.05 -6.71
C ARG A 106 -19.56 -1.09 -7.53
N GLN A 107 -19.22 -2.25 -8.07
CA GLN A 107 -18.12 -2.39 -9.02
C GLN A 107 -18.65 -2.51 -10.46
N HIS A 108 -18.12 -1.69 -11.37
CA HIS A 108 -18.40 -1.79 -12.81
C HIS A 108 -17.11 -2.09 -13.60
N SER A 109 -17.27 -2.63 -14.81
CA SER A 109 -16.15 -3.05 -15.67
C SER A 109 -15.20 -1.91 -16.08
N SER A 110 -15.67 -0.66 -16.03
CA SER A 110 -14.89 0.56 -16.29
C SER A 110 -14.25 1.20 -15.05
N ASN A 111 -14.25 0.54 -13.88
CA ASN A 111 -13.59 1.09 -12.69
C ASN A 111 -12.07 1.22 -12.89
N THR A 112 -11.53 2.42 -12.65
CA THR A 112 -10.10 2.75 -12.77
C THR A 112 -9.22 1.96 -11.79
N ILE A 113 -9.76 1.62 -10.62
CA ILE A 113 -9.11 0.83 -9.56
C ILE A 113 -10.12 -0.22 -9.11
N GLY A 114 -10.00 -1.45 -9.60
CA GLY A 114 -10.85 -2.57 -9.16
C GLY A 114 -10.37 -3.19 -7.85
N ILE A 115 -11.27 -3.86 -7.13
CA ILE A 115 -11.01 -4.52 -5.85
C ILE A 115 -10.21 -5.83 -6.01
N ASN A 116 -10.20 -6.41 -7.21
CA ASN A 116 -9.50 -7.66 -7.47
C ASN A 116 -8.01 -7.46 -7.74
N LYS A 117 -7.20 -7.33 -6.66
CA LYS A 117 -5.72 -7.32 -6.70
C LYS A 117 -5.09 -8.71 -6.98
N ARG A 118 -5.77 -9.62 -7.67
CA ARG A 118 -5.18 -10.90 -8.08
C ARG A 118 -4.21 -10.64 -9.23
N TYR A 119 -2.94 -11.04 -9.06
CA TYR A 119 -1.96 -11.10 -10.15
C TYR A 119 -2.46 -12.07 -11.22
N SER A 120 -3.25 -11.58 -12.16
CA SER A 120 -3.70 -12.39 -13.29
C SER A 120 -2.53 -12.58 -14.27
N PHE A 121 -2.58 -13.67 -15.04
CA PHE A 121 -1.65 -13.88 -16.16
C PHE A 121 -1.57 -12.66 -17.11
N LYS A 122 -2.65 -11.88 -17.23
CA LYS A 122 -2.66 -10.62 -18.00
C LYS A 122 -1.78 -9.53 -17.37
N GLN A 123 -1.75 -9.41 -16.05
CA GLN A 123 -0.88 -8.47 -15.35
C GLN A 123 0.60 -8.87 -15.51
N VAL A 124 0.91 -10.16 -15.35
CA VAL A 124 2.27 -10.67 -15.60
C VAL A 124 2.71 -10.40 -17.04
N LYS A 125 1.86 -10.70 -18.04
CA LYS A 125 2.16 -10.41 -19.46
C LYS A 125 2.37 -8.91 -19.72
N LYS A 126 1.65 -8.05 -19.00
CA LYS A 126 1.81 -6.60 -19.06
C LYS A 126 3.18 -6.16 -18.55
N LEU A 127 3.74 -6.78 -17.51
CA LEU A 127 5.09 -6.49 -17.01
C LEU A 127 6.17 -6.64 -18.10
N PHE A 128 6.02 -7.64 -18.98
CA PHE A 128 6.96 -7.94 -20.08
C PHE A 128 6.70 -7.13 -21.37
N SER A 129 5.65 -6.29 -21.40
CA SER A 129 5.32 -5.50 -22.59
C SER A 129 6.37 -4.41 -22.85
N SER A 130 6.69 -4.17 -24.12
CA SER A 130 7.65 -3.14 -24.55
C SER A 130 7.15 -1.69 -24.37
N ASN A 131 5.87 -1.49 -24.07
CA ASN A 131 5.27 -0.16 -23.98
C ASN A 131 5.48 0.46 -22.59
N ARG A 132 6.71 0.96 -22.38
CA ARG A 132 7.28 1.37 -21.09
C ARG A 132 6.52 2.48 -20.35
N ASN A 133 5.82 3.37 -21.07
CA ASN A 133 5.09 4.50 -20.45
C ASN A 133 3.75 4.11 -19.81
N LYS A 134 3.21 2.91 -20.08
CA LYS A 134 1.86 2.50 -19.61
C LYS A 134 1.86 1.52 -18.42
N ASN A 135 3.02 1.13 -17.90
CA ASN A 135 3.12 0.12 -16.86
C ASN A 135 3.40 0.72 -15.48
N ARG A 136 2.37 1.27 -14.82
CA ARG A 136 2.43 1.69 -13.40
C ARG A 136 3.00 0.59 -12.48
N GLU A 137 2.74 -0.68 -12.79
CA GLU A 137 3.26 -1.83 -12.02
C GLU A 137 4.79 -2.02 -12.12
N ASN A 138 5.42 -1.47 -13.17
CA ASN A 138 6.86 -1.49 -13.40
C ASN A 138 7.59 -0.40 -12.60
N ARG A 139 6.88 0.68 -12.22
CA ARG A 139 7.39 1.84 -11.46
C ARG A 139 7.09 1.76 -9.96
N TYR A 140 6.86 0.55 -9.44
CA TYR A 140 6.33 0.38 -8.08
C TYR A 140 7.24 0.96 -6.97
N ALA A 141 8.56 0.90 -7.15
CA ALA A 141 9.51 1.55 -6.26
C ALA A 141 9.46 3.09 -6.41
N GLU A 142 9.50 3.57 -7.65
CA GLU A 142 9.44 5.00 -8.00
C GLU A 142 8.16 5.70 -7.50
N LEU A 143 7.03 4.99 -7.46
CA LEU A 143 5.76 5.53 -6.93
C LEU A 143 5.70 5.51 -5.40
N ARG A 144 6.36 4.54 -4.75
CA ARG A 144 6.35 4.39 -3.29
C ARG A 144 7.35 5.30 -2.59
N LEU A 145 8.57 5.40 -3.13
CA LEU A 145 9.67 6.13 -2.49
C LEU A 145 9.33 7.60 -2.16
N PRO A 146 8.75 8.40 -3.07
CA PRO A 146 8.36 9.77 -2.76
C PRO A 146 7.37 9.87 -1.59
N THR A 147 6.36 9.00 -1.55
CA THR A 147 5.40 8.93 -0.44
C THR A 147 6.10 8.60 0.88
N LEU A 148 7.06 7.66 0.85
CA LEU A 148 7.84 7.27 2.04
C LEU A 148 8.75 8.40 2.53
N TYR A 149 9.39 9.15 1.64
CA TYR A 149 10.24 10.28 2.03
C TYR A 149 9.42 11.44 2.62
N GLU A 150 8.26 11.76 2.04
CA GLU A 150 7.36 12.78 2.63
C GLU A 150 6.83 12.32 3.98
N LEU A 151 6.43 11.06 4.11
CA LEU A 151 5.99 10.51 5.39
C LEU A 151 7.14 10.51 6.42
N LYS A 152 8.38 10.22 6.01
CA LYS A 152 9.56 10.29 6.87
C LYS A 152 9.75 11.69 7.46
N LYS A 153 9.60 12.75 6.66
CA LYS A 153 9.67 14.14 7.15
C LYS A 153 8.62 14.38 8.23
N TYR A 154 7.39 13.95 7.99
CA TYR A 154 6.32 14.08 8.97
C TYR A 154 6.62 13.31 10.27
N VAL A 155 7.07 12.06 10.18
CA VAL A 155 7.38 11.24 11.37
C VAL A 155 8.61 11.77 12.14
N LEU A 156 9.57 12.39 11.45
CA LEU A 156 10.67 13.14 12.11
C LEU A 156 10.13 14.27 12.98
N LEU A 157 9.16 15.06 12.50
CA LEU A 157 8.53 16.13 13.28
C LEU A 157 7.82 15.58 14.54
N LYS A 158 7.29 14.36 14.47
CA LYS A 158 6.64 13.68 15.60
C LYS A 158 7.62 13.02 16.56
N ASN A 159 8.92 13.00 16.25
CA ASN A 159 9.98 12.37 17.03
C ASN A 159 9.70 10.89 17.39
N ASN A 160 9.02 10.15 16.50
CA ASN A 160 8.70 8.74 16.73
C ASN A 160 9.80 7.83 16.16
N LYS A 161 10.76 7.45 17.02
CA LYS A 161 11.92 6.61 16.65
C LYS A 161 11.54 5.24 16.08
N GLU A 162 10.47 4.65 16.58
CA GLU A 162 9.99 3.35 16.10
C GLU A 162 9.50 3.44 14.66
N TYR A 163 8.64 4.41 14.37
CA TYR A 163 8.09 4.60 13.02
C TYR A 163 9.16 5.05 12.04
N LEU A 164 10.14 5.85 12.50
CA LEU A 164 11.32 6.18 11.72
C LEU A 164 12.11 4.95 11.29
N ARG A 165 12.34 3.99 12.21
CA ARG A 165 13.01 2.73 11.88
C ARG A 165 12.24 1.96 10.81
N ILE A 166 10.92 1.79 11.00
CA ILE A 166 10.07 1.10 10.03
C ILE A 166 10.15 1.75 8.65
N ILE A 167 10.00 3.08 8.57
CA ILE A 167 10.05 3.82 7.30
C ILE A 167 11.43 3.68 6.65
N ASN A 168 12.52 3.79 7.40
CA ASN A 168 13.87 3.63 6.86
C ASN A 168 14.09 2.21 6.29
N ASP A 169 13.58 1.18 6.97
CA ASP A 169 13.63 -0.20 6.48
C ASP A 169 12.84 -0.34 5.16
N LYS A 170 11.67 0.30 5.04
CA LYS A 170 10.90 0.35 3.78
C LYS A 170 11.66 1.08 2.68
N ILE A 171 12.22 2.25 2.98
CA ILE A 171 12.98 3.07 2.03
C ILE A 171 14.14 2.24 1.48
N LYS A 172 14.96 1.66 2.35
CA LYS A 172 16.09 0.80 1.94
C LYS A 172 15.63 -0.35 1.05
N PHE A 173 14.53 -1.02 1.41
CA PHE A 173 13.97 -2.10 0.62
C PHE A 173 13.58 -1.67 -0.80
N TRP A 174 12.97 -0.49 -0.95
CA TRP A 174 12.51 0.05 -2.23
C TRP A 174 13.63 0.73 -3.04
N GLU A 175 14.60 1.39 -2.39
CA GLU A 175 15.81 1.94 -3.02
C GLU A 175 16.65 0.84 -3.67
N ASN A 176 16.85 -0.30 -3.00
CA ASN A 176 17.54 -1.45 -3.60
C ASN A 176 16.86 -1.97 -4.88
N ARG A 177 15.58 -1.61 -5.10
CA ARG A 177 14.74 -2.01 -6.22
C ARG A 177 14.46 -0.88 -7.21
N SER A 178 14.93 0.34 -6.97
CA SER A 178 14.75 1.45 -7.93
C SER A 178 15.50 1.17 -9.24
N ASP A 179 16.65 0.52 -9.14
CA ASP A 179 17.50 0.15 -10.27
C ASP A 179 16.98 -1.06 -11.08
N PHE A 180 15.88 -1.69 -10.65
CA PHE A 180 15.36 -2.85 -11.38
C PHE A 180 15.06 -2.51 -12.83
N PHE A 181 14.58 -1.29 -13.06
CA PHE A 181 14.32 -0.78 -14.39
C PHE A 181 15.62 -0.38 -15.09
N GLY A 182 15.95 -1.07 -16.19
CA GLY A 182 17.14 -0.77 -16.99
C GLY A 182 18.46 -1.27 -16.40
N GLY A 183 18.43 -1.83 -15.19
CA GLY A 183 19.57 -2.50 -14.57
C GLY A 183 19.90 -3.86 -15.19
N SER A 184 21.07 -4.39 -14.80
CA SER A 184 21.52 -5.74 -15.19
C SER A 184 20.64 -6.81 -14.54
N PHE A 185 20.27 -7.82 -15.34
CA PHE A 185 19.54 -9.00 -14.86
C PHE A 185 20.20 -9.65 -13.64
N THR A 186 21.51 -9.91 -13.71
CA THR A 186 22.25 -10.57 -12.63
C THR A 186 22.27 -9.72 -11.34
N LYS A 187 22.39 -8.39 -11.47
CA LYS A 187 22.31 -7.45 -10.35
C LYS A 187 20.94 -7.52 -9.68
N ASN A 188 19.87 -7.47 -10.48
CA ASN A 188 18.49 -7.50 -9.96
C ASN A 188 18.19 -8.80 -9.22
N ILE A 189 18.59 -9.96 -9.79
CA ILE A 189 18.41 -11.26 -9.15
C ILE A 189 19.20 -11.34 -7.84
N MET A 190 20.42 -10.83 -7.79
CA MET A 190 21.21 -10.82 -6.56
C MET A 190 20.58 -9.98 -5.45
N VAL A 191 19.94 -8.86 -5.79
CA VAL A 191 19.15 -8.06 -4.83
C VAL A 191 17.99 -8.89 -4.27
N VAL A 192 17.23 -9.58 -5.12
CA VAL A 192 16.11 -10.43 -4.68
C VAL A 192 16.62 -11.56 -3.79
N PHE A 193 17.71 -12.21 -4.15
CA PHE A 193 18.29 -13.31 -3.37
C PHE A 193 18.74 -12.85 -1.97
N LYS A 194 19.57 -11.78 -1.89
CA LYS A 194 20.04 -11.23 -0.61
C LYS A 194 18.88 -10.83 0.31
N SER A 195 17.88 -10.14 -0.24
CA SER A 195 16.71 -9.74 0.54
C SER A 195 15.82 -10.92 0.95
N THR A 196 15.81 -12.01 0.17
CA THR A 196 15.09 -13.25 0.51
C THR A 196 15.69 -13.95 1.72
N ILE A 197 17.03 -14.01 1.82
CA ILE A 197 17.73 -14.57 2.98
C ILE A 197 17.29 -13.85 4.27
N ASN A 198 17.13 -12.53 4.19
CA ASN A 198 16.70 -11.69 5.31
C ASN A 198 15.17 -11.68 5.54
N GLY A 199 14.39 -12.39 4.73
CA GLY A 199 12.92 -12.41 4.82
C GLY A 199 12.23 -11.08 4.47
N GLU A 200 12.94 -10.13 3.84
CA GLU A 200 12.46 -8.75 3.64
C GLU A 200 11.19 -8.68 2.78
N GLN A 201 11.03 -9.57 1.79
CA GLN A 201 9.84 -9.58 0.94
C GLN A 201 8.56 -9.87 1.71
N LYS A 202 8.63 -10.73 2.73
CA LYS A 202 7.47 -11.03 3.60
C LYS A 202 7.15 -9.84 4.51
N LEU A 203 8.17 -9.09 4.92
CA LEU A 203 8.01 -7.91 5.78
C LEU A 203 7.52 -6.68 5.03
N ASN A 204 7.89 -6.53 3.76
CA ASN A 204 7.74 -5.30 2.98
C ASN A 204 6.71 -5.37 1.84
N ARG A 205 6.01 -6.49 1.70
CA ARG A 205 4.97 -6.66 0.66
C ARG A 205 3.75 -7.40 1.23
N ASN A 206 2.57 -6.92 0.85
CA ASN A 206 1.30 -7.61 1.11
C ASN A 206 0.76 -8.24 -0.18
N VAL A 207 1.40 -9.32 -0.64
CA VAL A 207 1.00 -10.06 -1.84
C VAL A 207 1.22 -11.55 -1.63
N ASN A 208 0.49 -12.38 -2.38
CA ASN A 208 0.77 -13.81 -2.43
C ASN A 208 2.12 -14.06 -3.11
N HIS A 209 2.90 -15.01 -2.56
CA HIS A 209 4.23 -15.40 -3.04
C HIS A 209 5.17 -14.19 -3.31
N PRO A 210 5.49 -13.38 -2.29
CA PRO A 210 6.17 -12.09 -2.49
C PRO A 210 7.57 -12.21 -3.08
N ILE A 211 8.27 -13.34 -2.83
CA ILE A 211 9.57 -13.66 -3.43
C ILE A 211 9.42 -13.91 -4.94
N PHE A 212 8.43 -14.73 -5.34
CA PHE A 212 8.17 -15.03 -6.74
C PHE A 212 7.79 -13.76 -7.53
N VAL A 213 6.94 -12.90 -6.95
CA VAL A 213 6.59 -11.62 -7.56
C VAL A 213 7.82 -10.74 -7.76
N ASP A 214 8.74 -10.68 -6.80
CA ASP A 214 9.99 -9.92 -6.93
C ASP A 214 10.93 -10.50 -7.97
N PHE A 215 11.03 -11.83 -8.05
CA PHE A 215 11.80 -12.52 -9.07
C PHE A 215 11.26 -12.21 -10.47
N VAL A 216 9.94 -12.36 -10.69
CA VAL A 216 9.30 -12.02 -11.96
C VAL A 216 9.56 -10.57 -12.36
N LYS A 217 9.49 -9.63 -11.40
CA LYS A 217 9.79 -8.22 -11.65
C LYS A 217 11.26 -7.98 -11.97
N ALA A 218 12.19 -8.63 -11.26
CA ALA A 218 13.61 -8.54 -11.55
C ALA A 218 13.93 -8.98 -13.00
N CYS A 219 13.29 -10.06 -13.46
CA CYS A 219 13.38 -10.54 -14.85
C CYS A 219 12.72 -9.58 -15.86
N ALA A 220 11.50 -9.12 -15.58
CA ALA A 220 10.71 -8.33 -16.53
C ALA A 220 11.27 -6.92 -16.75
N LEU A 221 11.90 -6.34 -15.72
CA LEU A 221 12.36 -4.95 -15.71
C LEU A 221 13.82 -4.78 -16.09
N SER A 222 14.63 -5.86 -16.02
CA SER A 222 16.03 -5.83 -16.45
C SER A 222 16.15 -5.44 -17.92
N LYS A 223 17.27 -4.81 -18.28
CA LYS A 223 17.59 -4.50 -19.68
C LYS A 223 17.52 -5.80 -20.50
N LYS A 224 16.67 -5.83 -21.52
CA LYS A 224 16.65 -6.94 -22.48
C LYS A 224 18.02 -6.93 -23.18
N ILE A 225 18.73 -8.06 -23.08
CA ILE A 225 19.96 -8.33 -23.85
C ILE A 225 19.59 -8.28 -25.33
#